data_AF-A0A9P5NGC6-F1
#
_entry.id   AF-A0A9P5NGC6-F1
#
_cell.length_a   1.000
_cell.length_b   1.000
_cell.length_c   1.000
_cell.angle_alpha   90.00
_cell.angle_beta   90.00
_cell.angle_gamma   90.00
#
_symmetry.space_group_name_H-M   'P 1'
#
loop_
_entity.id
_entity.type
_entity.pdbx_description
1 polymer ?
#
loop_
_entity_poly.entity_id
_entity_poly.type
_entity_poly.pdbx_seq_one_letter_code
_entity_poly.pdbx_strand_id
1 'polypeptide(L)'
;MDPQDDLLPADLESVAGSSDSLPDSLFGLDCRCGMVGDGNIFYQPEQHGTAIQCIACDNWSHIACQRDGRASNLGNKDHFICLSAGRGALSRVGEYWYPIRLIERTGPTTAKAYQWRVEWWREIIFPADISLIPSNISLVNETEIIDSLWLKQKERQGIWLGRWKHAYEVETSEDILADPSRVPYSADVDTALSPFKDTLKLLLEQHVDELGDKVIPAKNWPERNVKSPLFSTLMPYVGSLSIIERAQISNWFDIHIGKRSKKARLAWLGYLPLAHAHMLYISQCLQRSPETECLYILEEEMFEVLTRAGKAGFFQWGLDAGHHQDGWDVYANLPPQFNQANYKGNDEDLEPGPDFIEYVPPIQAVNRELIQKPRPRPRPIKKAAVNKEPDMD
;
A
#
# COMPACT_ATOMS: atom_id res chain seq x y z
N MET A 1 78.56 -13.09 36.79
CA MET A 1 77.55 -12.18 37.34
C MET A 1 76.56 -11.96 36.22
N ASP A 2 75.41 -12.61 36.28
CA ASP A 2 74.18 -12.12 35.63
C ASP A 2 73.70 -10.84 36.35
N PRO A 3 72.72 -10.06 35.83
CA PRO A 3 71.92 -10.17 34.59
C PRO A 3 71.97 -8.82 33.78
N GLN A 4 71.22 -8.45 32.73
CA GLN A 4 69.77 -8.59 32.46
C GLN A 4 69.43 -7.91 31.09
N ASP A 5 68.56 -8.55 30.29
CA ASP A 5 67.42 -7.99 29.50
C ASP A 5 67.64 -6.82 28.51
N ASP A 6 67.10 -6.76 27.28
CA ASP A 6 66.18 -7.61 26.50
C ASP A 6 65.99 -6.98 25.09
N LEU A 7 65.36 -7.73 24.16
CA LEU A 7 64.69 -7.31 22.90
C LEU A 7 65.45 -7.31 21.54
N LEU A 8 65.29 -8.47 20.86
CA LEU A 8 64.97 -8.76 19.44
C LEU A 8 65.40 -7.80 18.29
N PRO A 9 65.94 -8.37 17.18
CA PRO A 9 65.73 -7.85 15.84
C PRO A 9 64.87 -8.76 14.96
N ALA A 10 64.17 -8.11 14.04
CA ALA A 10 63.22 -8.63 13.07
C ALA A 10 63.82 -9.65 12.09
N ASP A 11 63.12 -10.77 11.94
CA ASP A 11 63.37 -11.72 10.86
C ASP A 11 62.70 -11.27 9.56
N LEU A 12 63.51 -11.30 8.51
CA LEU A 12 63.16 -11.15 7.12
C LEU A 12 62.49 -12.43 6.57
N GLU A 13 61.35 -12.20 5.92
CA GLU A 13 60.90 -12.78 4.66
C GLU A 13 60.68 -14.30 4.47
N SER A 14 59.47 -14.55 3.95
CA SER A 14 59.09 -15.46 2.86
C SER A 14 58.40 -16.77 3.25
N VAL A 15 57.07 -16.77 3.15
CA VAL A 15 56.34 -17.77 2.36
C VAL A 15 55.13 -17.08 1.72
N ALA A 16 55.16 -16.99 0.40
CA ALA A 16 54.02 -16.64 -0.43
C ALA A 16 53.08 -17.85 -0.60
N GLY A 17 51.78 -17.57 -0.70
CA GLY A 17 50.79 -18.42 -1.34
C GLY A 17 49.97 -19.33 -0.42
N SER A 18 48.85 -18.84 0.13
CA SER A 18 47.72 -19.73 0.39
C SER A 18 46.87 -19.79 -0.87
N SER A 19 47.04 -20.88 -1.62
CA SER A 19 46.04 -21.35 -2.56
C SER A 19 44.84 -21.80 -1.74
N ASP A 20 43.81 -20.96 -1.65
CA ASP A 20 42.51 -21.38 -1.14
C ASP A 20 41.91 -22.36 -2.16
N SER A 21 42.20 -23.64 -1.94
CA SER A 21 41.69 -24.77 -2.69
C SER A 21 40.16 -24.78 -2.66
N LEU A 22 39.56 -24.84 -3.84
CA LEU A 22 38.14 -25.13 -4.05
C LEU A 22 37.78 -26.43 -3.31
N PRO A 23 36.53 -26.59 -2.85
CA PRO A 23 36.14 -27.81 -2.16
C PRO A 23 36.28 -29.02 -3.10
N ASP A 24 36.93 -30.09 -2.64
CA ASP A 24 37.03 -31.41 -3.31
C ASP A 24 35.65 -32.11 -3.50
N SER A 25 34.55 -31.37 -3.44
CA SER A 25 33.18 -31.84 -3.61
C SER A 25 32.57 -31.31 -4.91
N LEU A 26 31.65 -32.11 -5.49
CA LEU A 26 30.83 -31.69 -6.63
C LEU A 26 30.13 -30.37 -6.30
N PHE A 27 30.46 -29.30 -7.01
CA PHE A 27 29.72 -28.03 -6.93
C PHE A 27 29.13 -27.67 -8.28
N GLY A 28 27.81 -27.40 -8.30
CA GLY A 28 27.08 -27.09 -9.52
C GLY A 28 27.41 -25.68 -10.01
N LEU A 29 28.03 -25.57 -11.17
CA LEU A 29 28.23 -24.32 -11.87
C LEU A 29 27.02 -24.07 -12.78
N ASP A 30 26.36 -22.94 -12.61
CA ASP A 30 25.29 -22.45 -13.49
C ASP A 30 25.50 -20.96 -13.71
N CYS A 31 26.35 -20.63 -14.68
CA CYS A 31 26.74 -19.26 -14.96
C CYS A 31 26.03 -18.70 -16.19
N ARG A 32 25.70 -17.40 -16.14
CA ARG A 32 25.05 -16.66 -17.25
C ARG A 32 25.87 -16.61 -18.54
N CYS A 33 27.19 -16.83 -18.48
CA CYS A 33 28.02 -16.96 -19.68
C CYS A 33 27.74 -18.25 -20.49
N GLY A 34 26.88 -19.13 -19.98
CA GLY A 34 26.50 -20.40 -20.60
C GLY A 34 27.31 -21.60 -20.11
N MET A 35 28.26 -21.38 -19.19
CA MET A 35 28.99 -22.47 -18.54
C MET A 35 28.12 -23.10 -17.47
N VAL A 36 27.74 -24.37 -17.69
CA VAL A 36 26.85 -25.15 -16.82
C VAL A 36 27.42 -26.55 -16.64
N GLY A 37 27.46 -27.07 -15.41
CA GLY A 37 27.91 -28.43 -15.12
C GLY A 37 28.69 -28.55 -13.81
N ASP A 38 29.55 -29.57 -13.73
CA ASP A 38 30.45 -29.76 -12.58
C ASP A 38 31.54 -28.69 -12.56
N GLY A 39 31.54 -27.87 -11.52
CA GLY A 39 32.51 -26.80 -11.32
C GLY A 39 33.95 -27.31 -11.28
N ASN A 40 34.21 -28.54 -10.82
CA ASN A 40 35.56 -29.11 -10.82
C ASN A 40 36.11 -29.36 -12.22
N ILE A 41 35.21 -29.51 -13.21
CA ILE A 41 35.58 -29.78 -14.61
C ILE A 41 35.64 -28.47 -15.41
N PHE A 42 34.66 -27.59 -15.22
CA PHE A 42 34.45 -26.45 -16.09
C PHE A 42 35.03 -25.14 -15.56
N TYR A 43 35.18 -24.98 -14.24
CA TYR A 43 35.65 -23.71 -13.67
C TYR A 43 37.16 -23.56 -13.80
N GLN A 44 37.59 -22.50 -14.50
CA GLN A 44 38.99 -22.14 -14.66
C GLN A 44 39.20 -20.71 -14.14
N PRO A 45 39.67 -20.53 -12.89
CA PRO A 45 39.74 -19.22 -12.24
C PRO A 45 40.66 -18.24 -12.99
N GLU A 46 41.72 -18.73 -13.62
CA GLU A 46 42.65 -17.90 -14.41
C GLU A 46 42.00 -17.30 -15.67
N GLN A 47 41.00 -17.99 -16.25
CA GLN A 47 40.35 -17.56 -17.48
C GLN A 47 39.03 -16.82 -17.23
N HIS A 48 38.34 -17.15 -16.14
CA HIS A 48 36.96 -16.67 -15.90
C HIS A 48 36.81 -15.82 -14.63
N GLY A 49 37.88 -15.67 -13.86
CA GLY A 49 37.89 -14.93 -12.60
C GLY A 49 37.13 -15.64 -11.49
N THR A 50 36.94 -14.95 -10.37
CA THR A 50 36.33 -15.51 -9.15
C THR A 50 34.85 -15.86 -9.34
N ALA A 51 34.45 -17.02 -8.82
CA ALA A 51 33.05 -17.44 -8.71
C ALA A 51 32.50 -17.25 -7.29
N ILE A 52 31.17 -17.14 -7.19
CA ILE A 52 30.44 -16.98 -5.94
C ILE A 52 29.28 -17.99 -5.88
N GLN A 53 29.05 -18.56 -4.70
CA GLN A 53 27.93 -19.46 -4.44
C GLN A 53 26.69 -18.69 -4.04
N CYS A 54 25.55 -19.05 -4.62
CA CYS A 54 24.25 -18.61 -4.13
C CYS A 54 23.84 -19.47 -2.92
N ILE A 55 23.63 -18.87 -1.75
CA ILE A 55 23.19 -19.60 -0.55
C ILE A 55 21.74 -20.11 -0.63
N ALA A 56 21.00 -19.72 -1.67
CA ALA A 56 19.60 -20.10 -1.84
C ALA A 56 19.40 -21.31 -2.75
N CYS A 57 20.23 -21.45 -3.80
CA CYS A 57 20.12 -22.52 -4.78
C CYS A 57 21.38 -23.40 -4.87
N ASP A 58 22.39 -23.12 -4.04
CA ASP A 58 23.70 -23.78 -3.98
C ASP A 58 24.53 -23.74 -5.28
N ASN A 59 24.01 -23.13 -6.35
CA ASN A 59 24.71 -22.96 -7.61
C ASN A 59 25.78 -21.87 -7.53
N TRP A 60 26.87 -22.12 -8.24
CA TRP A 60 27.99 -21.20 -8.43
C TRP A 60 27.87 -20.43 -9.73
N SER A 61 28.36 -19.19 -9.73
CA SER A 61 28.44 -18.37 -10.94
C SER A 61 29.56 -17.35 -10.83
N HIS A 62 30.19 -16.98 -11.96
CA HIS A 62 31.22 -15.95 -11.97
C HIS A 62 30.69 -14.61 -11.44
N ILE A 63 31.49 -13.94 -10.61
CA ILE A 63 31.17 -12.62 -10.05
C ILE A 63 30.95 -11.60 -11.18
N ALA A 64 31.84 -11.58 -12.19
CA ALA A 64 31.74 -10.69 -13.34
C ALA A 64 30.51 -10.95 -14.21
N CYS A 65 29.93 -12.14 -14.14
CA CYS A 65 28.70 -12.49 -14.85
C CYS A 65 27.44 -12.08 -14.08
N GLN A 66 27.55 -11.52 -12.86
CA GLN A 66 26.41 -10.94 -12.18
C GLN A 66 26.09 -9.57 -12.75
N ARG A 67 24.81 -9.37 -13.08
CA ARG A 67 24.31 -8.10 -13.61
C ARG A 67 24.62 -6.96 -12.64
N ASP A 68 25.02 -5.82 -13.17
CA ASP A 68 25.29 -4.58 -12.43
C ASP A 68 26.35 -4.72 -11.32
N GLY A 69 27.24 -5.73 -11.42
CA GLY A 69 28.33 -5.92 -10.46
C GLY A 69 27.87 -6.27 -9.05
N ARG A 70 26.68 -6.87 -8.90
CA ARG A 70 26.06 -7.16 -7.59
C ARG A 70 26.92 -8.00 -6.64
N ALA A 71 27.79 -8.84 -7.18
CA ALA A 71 28.72 -9.65 -6.39
C ALA A 71 30.14 -9.08 -6.37
N SER A 72 30.40 -7.96 -7.05
CA SER A 72 31.76 -7.43 -7.25
C SER A 72 32.44 -6.95 -5.96
N ASN A 73 31.63 -6.56 -4.97
CA ASN A 73 32.12 -6.09 -3.67
C ASN A 73 31.98 -7.14 -2.57
N LEU A 74 31.56 -8.37 -2.91
CA LEU A 74 31.38 -9.44 -1.94
C LEU A 74 32.72 -10.18 -1.74
N GLY A 75 33.16 -10.27 -0.49
CA GLY A 75 34.28 -11.09 -0.08
C GLY A 75 33.88 -12.55 0.14
N ASN A 76 34.88 -13.40 0.39
CA ASN A 76 34.72 -14.86 0.53
C ASN A 76 33.76 -15.29 1.68
N LYS A 77 33.42 -14.38 2.60
CA LYS A 77 32.54 -14.64 3.75
C LYS A 77 31.15 -14.05 3.60
N ASP A 78 30.89 -13.29 2.52
CA ASP A 78 29.62 -12.62 2.35
C ASP A 78 28.58 -13.54 1.71
N HIS A 79 27.32 -13.39 2.13
CA HIS A 79 26.21 -14.17 1.58
C HIS A 79 25.72 -13.57 0.27
N PHE A 80 25.58 -14.41 -0.76
CA PHE A 80 25.01 -14.03 -2.04
C PHE A 80 23.72 -14.80 -2.33
N ILE A 81 22.70 -14.09 -2.80
CA ILE A 81 21.43 -14.68 -3.25
C ILE A 81 21.12 -14.18 -4.67
N CYS A 82 20.93 -15.09 -5.61
CA CYS A 82 20.66 -14.76 -7.01
C CYS A 82 19.28 -14.07 -7.19
N LEU A 83 18.26 -14.49 -6.44
CA LEU A 83 16.94 -13.86 -6.35
C LEU A 83 16.83 -13.04 -5.04
N SER A 84 16.55 -11.75 -5.14
CA SER A 84 16.45 -10.87 -3.97
C SER A 84 15.22 -9.98 -4.05
N ALA A 85 14.74 -9.56 -2.88
CA ALA A 85 13.69 -8.55 -2.76
C ALA A 85 14.01 -7.29 -3.58
N GLY A 86 12.96 -6.63 -4.08
CA GLY A 86 13.03 -5.44 -4.93
C GLY A 86 13.38 -5.71 -6.40
N ARG A 87 13.73 -6.95 -6.78
CA ARG A 87 14.11 -7.30 -8.16
C ARG A 87 12.88 -7.65 -9.01
N GLY A 88 12.93 -7.27 -10.29
CA GLY A 88 12.01 -7.77 -11.31
C GLY A 88 12.37 -9.20 -11.75
N ALA A 89 11.37 -10.05 -11.84
CA ALA A 89 11.44 -11.44 -12.26
C ALA A 89 10.25 -11.79 -13.16
N LEU A 90 10.20 -13.03 -13.65
CA LEU A 90 9.03 -13.59 -14.32
C LEU A 90 8.45 -14.73 -13.48
N SER A 91 7.14 -14.79 -13.37
CA SER A 91 6.40 -15.88 -12.74
C SER A 91 5.47 -16.56 -13.73
N ARG A 92 5.35 -17.87 -13.63
CA ARG A 92 4.48 -18.66 -14.50
C ARG A 92 3.03 -18.65 -14.03
N VAL A 93 2.12 -18.48 -14.97
CA VAL A 93 0.66 -18.63 -14.80
C VAL A 93 0.13 -19.41 -16.00
N GLY A 94 -0.31 -20.65 -15.75
CA GLY A 94 -0.67 -21.58 -16.83
C GLY A 94 0.54 -21.86 -17.73
N GLU A 95 0.42 -21.56 -19.02
CA GLU A 95 1.50 -21.74 -20.01
C GLU A 95 2.39 -20.51 -20.19
N TYR A 96 2.00 -19.37 -19.61
CA TYR A 96 2.64 -18.08 -19.89
C TYR A 96 3.40 -17.53 -18.69
N TRP A 97 4.41 -16.72 -18.97
CA TRP A 97 5.26 -16.05 -17.97
C TRP A 97 4.99 -14.55 -17.95
N TYR A 98 4.80 -14.00 -16.76
CA TYR A 98 4.42 -12.59 -16.55
C TYR A 98 5.40 -11.88 -15.61
N PRO A 99 5.61 -10.56 -15.80
CA PRO A 99 6.50 -9.77 -14.96
C PRO A 99 5.97 -9.60 -13.53
N ILE A 100 6.85 -9.86 -12.57
CA ILE A 100 6.60 -9.71 -11.15
C ILE A 100 7.73 -8.92 -10.49
N ARG A 101 7.43 -8.30 -9.34
CA ARG A 101 8.42 -7.77 -8.40
C ARG A 101 8.48 -8.67 -7.18
N LEU A 102 9.69 -9.12 -6.85
CA LEU A 102 9.94 -9.90 -5.64
C LEU A 102 9.85 -8.99 -4.42
N ILE A 103 8.99 -9.31 -3.46
CA ILE A 103 8.85 -8.54 -2.21
C ILE A 103 9.63 -9.22 -1.09
N GLU A 104 9.30 -10.47 -0.81
CA GLU A 104 9.83 -11.19 0.34
C GLU A 104 9.90 -12.68 0.03
N ARG A 105 11.02 -13.31 0.41
CA ARG A 105 11.17 -14.76 0.34
C ARG A 105 10.67 -15.34 1.65
N THR A 106 9.64 -16.18 1.59
CA THR A 106 9.11 -16.87 2.75
C THR A 106 9.81 -18.21 2.94
N GLY A 107 9.96 -18.63 4.20
CA GLY A 107 10.62 -19.88 4.58
C GLY A 107 9.96 -21.13 3.98
N PRO A 108 10.60 -22.30 4.13
CA PRO A 108 10.11 -23.52 3.51
C PRO A 108 8.78 -23.94 4.14
N THR A 109 7.72 -24.04 3.33
CA THR A 109 6.41 -24.49 3.80
C THR A 109 6.35 -26.00 4.00
N THR A 110 7.13 -26.75 3.22
CA THR A 110 7.48 -28.18 3.43
C THR A 110 8.76 -28.51 2.64
N ALA A 111 9.52 -29.52 3.08
CA ALA A 111 10.65 -30.16 2.38
C ALA A 111 11.40 -29.31 1.32
N LYS A 112 12.03 -28.20 1.74
CA LYS A 112 12.87 -27.31 0.91
C LYS A 112 12.15 -26.50 -0.21
N ALA A 113 10.83 -26.45 -0.23
CA ALA A 113 10.09 -25.59 -1.17
C ALA A 113 9.96 -24.16 -0.61
N TYR A 114 10.79 -23.23 -1.10
CA TYR A 114 10.66 -21.81 -0.79
C TYR A 114 9.57 -21.17 -1.65
N GLN A 115 8.93 -20.15 -1.07
CA GLN A 115 7.92 -19.34 -1.76
C GLN A 115 8.32 -17.87 -1.70
N TRP A 116 7.75 -17.08 -2.59
CA TRP A 116 7.94 -15.65 -2.66
C TRP A 116 6.60 -14.94 -2.60
N ARG A 117 6.51 -13.92 -1.75
CA ARG A 117 5.52 -12.86 -1.91
C ARG A 117 5.96 -12.00 -3.07
N VAL A 118 5.10 -11.90 -4.08
CA VAL A 118 5.37 -11.18 -5.32
C VAL A 118 4.24 -10.22 -5.62
N GLU A 119 4.57 -9.05 -6.15
CA GLU A 119 3.62 -8.09 -6.72
C GLU A 119 3.59 -8.28 -8.23
N TRP A 120 2.40 -8.49 -8.79
CA TRP A 120 2.23 -8.60 -10.24
C TRP A 120 2.32 -7.23 -10.89
N TRP A 121 2.95 -7.14 -12.06
CA TRP A 121 2.97 -5.90 -12.82
C TRP A 121 1.55 -5.38 -13.12
N ARG A 122 1.36 -4.07 -12.90
CA ARG A 122 0.04 -3.42 -12.91
C ARG A 122 -0.71 -3.46 -14.24
N GLU A 123 -0.01 -3.56 -15.35
CA GLU A 123 -0.62 -3.61 -16.70
C GLU A 123 -0.55 -5.02 -17.32
N ILE A 124 -0.62 -6.07 -16.51
CA ILE A 124 -0.77 -7.44 -17.01
C ILE A 124 -2.19 -7.67 -17.53
N ILE A 125 -2.28 -8.39 -18.64
CA ILE A 125 -3.54 -8.89 -19.18
C ILE A 125 -3.52 -10.41 -19.03
N PHE A 126 -4.18 -10.91 -18.00
CA PHE A 126 -4.35 -12.35 -17.79
C PHE A 126 -5.44 -12.93 -18.72
N PRO A 127 -5.37 -14.23 -19.05
CA PRO A 127 -6.48 -14.99 -19.61
C PRO A 127 -7.72 -14.93 -18.71
N ALA A 128 -8.93 -15.01 -19.30
CA ALA A 128 -10.19 -14.78 -18.59
C ALA A 128 -10.51 -15.80 -17.49
N ASP A 129 -9.88 -16.98 -17.54
CA ASP A 129 -9.99 -18.08 -16.59
C ASP A 129 -9.06 -17.95 -15.37
N ILE A 130 -8.18 -16.95 -15.37
CA ILE A 130 -7.23 -16.71 -14.28
C ILE A 130 -7.81 -15.67 -13.32
N SER A 131 -7.91 -16.03 -12.03
CA SER A 131 -8.41 -15.15 -10.96
C SER A 131 -7.37 -14.20 -10.35
N LEU A 132 -6.20 -14.07 -10.98
CA LEU A 132 -5.15 -13.15 -10.53
C LEU A 132 -5.47 -11.72 -10.95
N ILE A 133 -5.16 -10.79 -10.06
CA ILE A 133 -5.41 -9.36 -10.25
C ILE A 133 -4.06 -8.64 -10.41
N PRO A 134 -3.84 -7.85 -11.47
CA PRO A 134 -2.66 -7.01 -11.62
C PRO A 134 -2.46 -6.08 -10.41
N SER A 135 -1.20 -5.75 -10.08
CA SER A 135 -0.81 -4.99 -8.87
C SER A 135 -1.08 -5.69 -7.53
N ASN A 136 -1.77 -6.83 -7.52
CA ASN A 136 -2.00 -7.55 -6.29
C ASN A 136 -0.74 -8.33 -5.85
N ILE A 137 -0.68 -8.65 -4.56
CA ILE A 137 0.36 -9.48 -3.99
C ILE A 137 -0.15 -10.91 -3.91
N SER A 138 0.66 -11.86 -4.38
CA SER A 138 0.38 -13.29 -4.23
C SER A 138 1.60 -14.06 -3.77
N LEU A 139 1.37 -15.27 -3.28
CA LEU A 139 2.44 -16.22 -2.94
C LEU A 139 2.70 -17.13 -4.15
N VAL A 140 3.96 -17.24 -4.57
CA VAL A 140 4.39 -18.04 -5.72
C VAL A 140 5.54 -18.96 -5.31
N ASN A 141 5.51 -20.21 -5.77
CA ASN A 141 6.61 -21.16 -5.55
C ASN A 141 7.88 -20.68 -6.27
N GLU A 142 9.04 -20.80 -5.62
CA GLU A 142 10.31 -20.36 -6.22
C GLU A 142 10.63 -21.09 -7.53
N THR A 143 10.15 -22.33 -7.71
CA THR A 143 10.30 -23.11 -8.95
C THR A 143 9.51 -22.53 -10.13
N GLU A 144 8.48 -21.74 -9.86
CA GLU A 144 7.67 -21.04 -10.86
C GLU A 144 8.19 -19.63 -11.14
N ILE A 145 9.37 -19.29 -10.61
CA ILE A 145 10.02 -17.99 -10.77
C ILE A 145 11.32 -18.15 -11.54
N ILE A 146 11.46 -17.38 -12.60
CA ILE A 146 12.72 -17.22 -13.32
C ILE A 146 13.15 -15.77 -13.25
N ASP A 147 14.47 -15.54 -13.27
CA ASP A 147 14.99 -14.18 -13.30
C ASP A 147 14.88 -13.58 -14.72
N SER A 148 15.59 -12.49 -15.00
CA SER A 148 15.59 -11.88 -16.34
C SER A 148 16.20 -12.76 -17.46
N LEU A 149 16.66 -13.98 -17.16
CA LEU A 149 17.38 -14.89 -18.05
C LEU A 149 18.50 -14.18 -18.82
N TRP A 150 19.17 -13.24 -18.16
CA TRP A 150 20.17 -12.39 -18.81
C TRP A 150 21.33 -13.25 -19.32
N LEU A 151 21.71 -13.09 -20.59
CA LEU A 151 22.69 -13.90 -21.34
C LEU A 151 22.34 -15.39 -21.50
N LYS A 152 21.18 -15.86 -21.01
CA LYS A 152 20.72 -17.26 -21.15
C LYS A 152 19.84 -17.43 -22.40
N GLN A 153 20.44 -17.41 -23.60
CA GLN A 153 19.71 -17.44 -24.88
C GLN A 153 18.79 -18.66 -25.04
N LYS A 154 19.30 -19.87 -24.78
CA LYS A 154 18.52 -21.11 -24.95
C LYS A 154 17.32 -21.18 -24.01
N GLU A 155 17.50 -20.76 -22.76
CA GLU A 155 16.39 -20.70 -21.80
C GLU A 155 15.33 -19.70 -22.26
N ARG A 156 15.72 -18.51 -22.74
CA ARG A 156 14.78 -17.50 -23.27
C ARG A 156 13.94 -18.03 -24.42
N GLN A 157 14.52 -18.85 -25.31
CA GLN A 157 13.80 -19.45 -26.44
C GLN A 157 12.71 -20.41 -25.98
N GLY A 158 12.83 -21.00 -24.79
CA GLY A 158 11.84 -21.89 -24.18
C GLY A 158 10.75 -21.17 -23.38
N ILE A 159 10.80 -19.84 -23.24
CA ILE A 159 9.84 -19.07 -22.44
C ILE A 159 8.75 -18.48 -23.32
N TRP A 160 7.49 -18.74 -22.96
CA TRP A 160 6.32 -18.12 -23.58
C TRP A 160 5.84 -16.97 -22.70
N LEU A 161 6.00 -15.75 -23.19
CA LEU A 161 5.60 -14.56 -22.44
C LEU A 161 4.10 -14.33 -22.58
N GLY A 162 3.46 -13.98 -21.47
CA GLY A 162 2.10 -13.46 -21.47
C GLY A 162 2.03 -12.04 -22.04
N ARG A 163 0.86 -11.41 -21.93
CA ARG A 163 0.65 -10.04 -22.44
C ARG A 163 0.67 -9.02 -21.31
N TRP A 164 1.42 -7.93 -21.50
CA TRP A 164 1.38 -6.75 -20.63
C TRP A 164 1.79 -5.50 -21.39
N LYS A 165 1.47 -4.32 -20.83
CA LYS A 165 1.98 -3.04 -21.35
C LYS A 165 3.39 -2.78 -20.82
N HIS A 166 4.34 -2.43 -21.69
CA HIS A 166 5.73 -2.26 -21.29
C HIS A 166 5.90 -1.08 -20.33
N ALA A 167 6.82 -1.19 -19.37
CA ALA A 167 7.01 -0.18 -18.34
C ALA A 167 7.26 1.25 -18.89
N TYR A 168 7.91 1.41 -20.05
CA TYR A 168 8.13 2.72 -20.67
C TYR A 168 6.86 3.32 -21.32
N GLU A 169 5.86 2.50 -21.60
CA GLU A 169 4.58 2.92 -22.20
C GLU A 169 3.54 3.27 -21.12
N VAL A 170 3.80 2.85 -19.88
CA VAL A 170 2.94 3.13 -18.73
C VAL A 170 3.40 4.43 -18.11
N GLU A 171 2.49 5.40 -18.08
CA GLU A 171 2.75 6.68 -17.44
C GLU A 171 3.02 6.47 -15.95
N THR A 172 4.06 7.13 -15.46
CA THR A 172 4.35 7.17 -14.03
C THR A 172 3.59 8.31 -13.34
N SER A 173 3.61 8.33 -12.02
CA SER A 173 3.13 9.49 -11.26
C SER A 173 3.81 10.79 -11.70
N GLU A 174 5.10 10.72 -12.04
CA GLU A 174 5.87 11.87 -12.51
C GLU A 174 5.38 12.32 -13.88
N ASP A 175 5.08 11.40 -14.80
CA ASP A 175 4.55 11.73 -16.14
C ASP A 175 3.19 12.44 -16.07
N ILE A 176 2.32 11.99 -15.15
CA ILE A 176 1.02 12.61 -14.91
C ILE A 176 1.18 14.01 -14.33
N LEU A 177 2.09 14.18 -13.36
CA LEU A 177 2.29 15.44 -12.64
C LEU A 177 3.16 16.45 -13.39
N ALA A 178 3.95 16.01 -14.38
CA ALA A 178 4.86 16.87 -15.14
C ALA A 178 4.13 17.92 -15.99
N ASP A 179 2.92 17.60 -16.48
CA ASP A 179 2.09 18.57 -17.18
C ASP A 179 0.76 18.82 -16.46
N PRO A 180 0.69 19.91 -15.67
CA PRO A 180 -0.53 20.38 -15.03
C PRO A 180 -1.72 20.50 -15.97
N SER A 181 -1.54 20.70 -17.28
CA SER A 181 -2.66 20.89 -18.21
C SER A 181 -3.46 19.63 -18.50
N ARG A 182 -2.92 18.44 -18.18
CA ARG A 182 -3.50 17.14 -18.55
C ARG A 182 -4.73 16.76 -17.73
N VAL A 183 -4.79 17.16 -16.47
CA VAL A 183 -5.87 16.81 -15.55
C VAL A 183 -6.59 18.09 -15.14
N PRO A 184 -7.80 18.36 -15.68
CA PRO A 184 -8.58 19.52 -15.30
C PRO A 184 -8.94 19.52 -13.81
N TYR A 185 -8.82 20.67 -13.15
CA TYR A 185 -9.21 20.80 -11.74
C TYR A 185 -10.72 20.65 -11.54
N SER A 186 -11.12 20.16 -10.36
CA SER A 186 -12.53 20.01 -9.96
C SER A 186 -13.10 21.29 -9.33
N ALA A 187 -14.43 21.37 -9.24
CA ALA A 187 -15.10 22.47 -8.53
C ALA A 187 -14.71 22.54 -7.04
N ASP A 188 -14.38 21.41 -6.42
CA ASP A 188 -13.92 21.35 -5.04
C ASP A 188 -12.55 21.99 -4.87
N VAL A 189 -11.61 21.69 -5.78
CA VAL A 189 -10.29 22.34 -5.81
C VAL A 189 -10.44 23.85 -5.99
N ASP A 190 -11.29 24.27 -6.93
CA ASP A 190 -11.53 25.69 -7.18
C ASP A 190 -12.13 26.39 -5.96
N THR A 191 -13.10 25.77 -5.31
CA THR A 191 -13.74 26.28 -4.09
C THR A 191 -12.74 26.40 -2.94
N ALA A 192 -11.88 25.39 -2.76
CA ALA A 192 -10.91 25.35 -1.68
C ALA A 192 -9.79 26.41 -1.86
N LEU A 193 -9.32 26.63 -3.09
CA LEU A 193 -8.13 27.44 -3.34
C LEU A 193 -8.44 28.90 -3.71
N SER A 194 -9.61 29.18 -4.30
CA SER A 194 -10.00 30.53 -4.72
C SER A 194 -9.87 31.60 -3.62
N PRO A 195 -10.26 31.36 -2.36
CA PRO A 195 -10.12 32.36 -1.29
C PRO A 195 -8.66 32.77 -1.01
N PHE A 196 -7.70 31.93 -1.40
CA PHE A 196 -6.27 32.11 -1.08
C PHE A 196 -5.43 32.56 -2.28
N LYS A 197 -6.09 32.95 -3.40
CA LYS A 197 -5.42 33.30 -4.66
C LYS A 197 -4.32 34.34 -4.49
N ASP A 198 -4.57 35.40 -3.73
CA ASP A 198 -3.59 36.46 -3.52
C ASP A 198 -2.43 36.02 -2.63
N THR A 199 -2.69 35.21 -1.59
CA THR A 199 -1.63 34.60 -0.77
C THR A 199 -0.71 33.71 -1.60
N LEU A 200 -1.28 32.90 -2.50
CA LEU A 200 -0.51 32.01 -3.37
C LEU A 200 0.31 32.79 -4.42
N LYS A 201 -0.18 33.93 -4.92
CA LYS A 201 0.59 34.84 -5.78
C LYS A 201 1.78 35.45 -5.04
N LEU A 202 1.54 36.00 -3.84
CA LEU A 202 2.60 36.58 -3.01
C LEU A 202 3.69 35.55 -2.68
N LEU A 203 3.30 34.30 -2.43
CA LEU A 203 4.24 33.18 -2.24
C LEU A 203 5.05 32.87 -3.50
N LEU A 204 4.42 32.87 -4.68
CA LEU A 204 5.13 32.63 -5.95
C LEU A 204 6.12 33.76 -6.26
N GLU A 205 5.71 35.00 -6.02
CA GLU A 205 6.50 36.21 -6.29
C GLU A 205 7.51 36.53 -5.17
N GLN A 206 7.51 35.74 -4.09
CA GLN A 206 8.41 35.85 -2.94
C GLN A 206 8.30 37.20 -2.20
N HIS A 207 7.13 37.81 -2.19
CA HIS A 207 6.84 39.05 -1.46
C HIS A 207 6.61 38.76 0.04
N VAL A 208 7.66 38.31 0.73
CA VAL A 208 7.58 37.85 2.14
C VAL A 208 7.08 38.94 3.08
N ASP A 209 7.48 40.19 2.86
CA ASP A 209 7.09 41.33 3.70
C ASP A 209 5.57 41.60 3.64
N GLU A 210 4.93 41.28 2.51
CA GLU A 210 3.48 41.45 2.29
C GLU A 210 2.65 40.26 2.80
N LEU A 211 3.31 39.16 3.18
CA LEU A 211 2.61 38.00 3.76
C LEU A 211 2.16 38.27 5.20
N GLY A 212 2.74 39.26 5.90
CA GLY A 212 2.30 39.72 7.23
C GLY A 212 2.04 38.56 8.21
N ASP A 213 0.86 38.58 8.85
CA ASP A 213 0.41 37.56 9.82
C ASP A 213 -0.26 36.34 9.17
N LYS A 214 -0.18 36.17 7.85
CA LYS A 214 -0.84 35.04 7.17
C LYS A 214 -0.24 33.71 7.63
N VAL A 215 -1.11 32.77 7.99
CA VAL A 215 -0.72 31.43 8.43
C VAL A 215 -0.33 30.59 7.21
N ILE A 216 0.95 30.23 7.12
CA ILE A 216 1.51 29.42 6.02
C ILE A 216 2.17 28.18 6.61
N PRO A 217 1.41 27.14 6.99
CA PRO A 217 1.97 25.99 7.72
C PRO A 217 3.06 25.24 6.94
N ALA A 218 3.01 25.29 5.61
CA ALA A 218 3.96 24.63 4.73
C ALA A 218 5.41 25.11 4.92
N LYS A 219 5.64 26.31 5.49
CA LYS A 219 7.00 26.84 5.76
C LYS A 219 7.67 26.21 6.99
N ASN A 220 6.88 25.60 7.89
CA ASN A 220 7.39 25.10 9.18
C ASN A 220 8.43 23.99 9.01
N TRP A 221 8.25 23.11 8.02
CA TRP A 221 9.21 22.03 7.77
C TRP A 221 10.56 22.52 7.25
N PRO A 222 10.63 23.30 6.14
CA PRO A 222 11.91 23.77 5.61
C PRO A 222 12.65 24.69 6.61
N GLU A 223 11.94 25.55 7.35
CA GLU A 223 12.55 26.43 8.36
C GLU A 223 13.24 25.67 9.51
N ARG A 224 12.75 24.47 9.85
CA ARG A 224 13.31 23.67 10.96
C ARG A 224 14.40 22.70 10.51
N ASN A 225 14.34 22.21 9.27
CA ASN A 225 15.12 21.06 8.83
C ASN A 225 16.14 21.39 7.75
N VAL A 226 16.05 22.56 7.11
CA VAL A 226 16.86 22.89 5.94
C VAL A 226 17.55 24.23 6.14
N LYS A 227 18.86 24.28 5.86
CA LYS A 227 19.66 25.52 5.92
C LYS A 227 19.55 26.38 4.66
N SER A 228 18.99 25.82 3.58
CA SER A 228 18.82 26.47 2.28
C SER A 228 17.70 27.51 2.30
N PRO A 229 17.68 28.46 1.34
CA PRO A 229 16.62 29.45 1.23
C PRO A 229 15.25 28.80 1.04
N LEU A 230 14.25 29.29 1.78
CA LEU A 230 12.89 28.76 1.87
C LEU A 230 12.25 28.49 0.50
N PHE A 231 12.30 29.48 -0.40
CA PHE A 231 11.66 29.40 -1.73
C PHE A 231 12.42 28.55 -2.76
N SER A 232 13.65 28.14 -2.43
CA SER A 232 14.48 27.25 -3.27
C SER A 232 14.53 25.81 -2.74
N THR A 233 13.83 25.53 -1.65
CA THR A 233 13.82 24.21 -1.00
C THR A 233 12.71 23.36 -1.58
N LEU A 234 13.06 22.17 -2.10
CA LEU A 234 12.10 21.18 -2.55
C LEU A 234 11.30 20.65 -1.36
N MET A 235 9.98 20.57 -1.53
CA MET A 235 9.03 20.15 -0.52
C MET A 235 8.68 18.67 -0.73
N PRO A 236 9.17 17.75 0.12
CA PRO A 236 8.98 16.31 -0.10
C PRO A 236 7.59 15.80 0.31
N TYR A 237 6.85 16.56 1.13
CA TYR A 237 5.57 16.13 1.67
C TYR A 237 4.39 16.78 0.94
N VAL A 238 3.45 15.93 0.53
CA VAL A 238 2.21 16.33 -0.16
C VAL A 238 0.94 15.85 0.57
N GLY A 239 1.09 15.28 1.77
CA GLY A 239 -0.02 14.73 2.56
C GLY A 239 -0.63 13.47 1.96
N SER A 240 -1.89 13.22 2.28
CA SER A 240 -2.68 12.04 1.84
C SER A 240 -3.32 12.20 0.46
N LEU A 241 -2.92 13.22 -0.31
CA LEU A 241 -3.52 13.51 -1.61
C LEU A 241 -3.19 12.43 -2.65
N SER A 242 -4.22 11.97 -3.36
CA SER A 242 -4.08 11.11 -4.51
C SER A 242 -3.29 11.81 -5.65
N ILE A 243 -2.76 11.01 -6.59
CA ILE A 243 -2.07 11.56 -7.77
C ILE A 243 -2.98 12.48 -8.59
N ILE A 244 -4.27 12.15 -8.68
CA ILE A 244 -5.25 12.95 -9.42
C ILE A 244 -5.49 14.28 -8.72
N GLU A 245 -5.71 14.31 -7.40
CA GLU A 245 -5.89 15.57 -6.66
C GLU A 245 -4.66 16.48 -6.77
N ARG A 246 -3.45 15.91 -6.66
CA ARG A 246 -2.21 16.66 -6.85
C ARG A 246 -2.11 17.26 -8.26
N ALA A 247 -2.51 16.51 -9.29
CA ALA A 247 -2.53 16.99 -10.66
C ALA A 247 -3.58 18.10 -10.85
N GLN A 248 -4.76 17.97 -10.25
CA GLN A 248 -5.82 18.98 -10.27
C GLN A 248 -5.40 20.27 -9.56
N ILE A 249 -4.78 20.18 -8.37
CA ILE A 249 -4.27 21.36 -7.66
C ILE A 249 -3.18 22.03 -8.48
N SER A 250 -2.28 21.26 -9.11
CA SER A 250 -1.26 21.80 -10.02
C SER A 250 -1.88 22.49 -11.23
N ASN A 251 -2.94 21.92 -11.83
CA ASN A 251 -3.68 22.53 -12.93
C ASN A 251 -4.29 23.87 -12.52
N TRP A 252 -4.98 23.89 -11.39
CA TRP A 252 -5.58 25.11 -10.85
C TRP A 252 -4.51 26.19 -10.62
N PHE A 253 -3.40 25.81 -9.98
CA PHE A 253 -2.30 26.71 -9.69
C PHE A 253 -1.68 27.28 -10.96
N ASP A 254 -1.42 26.45 -11.98
CA ASP A 254 -0.86 26.89 -13.26
C ASP A 254 -1.79 27.89 -13.97
N ILE A 255 -3.10 27.67 -13.92
CA ILE A 255 -4.11 28.54 -14.54
C ILE A 255 -4.22 29.88 -13.81
N HIS A 256 -4.34 29.84 -12.48
CA HIS A 256 -4.76 31.01 -11.70
C HIS A 256 -3.62 31.82 -11.11
N ILE A 257 -2.45 31.19 -10.91
CA ILE A 257 -1.27 31.79 -10.27
C ILE A 257 -0.09 31.80 -11.26
N GLY A 258 0.26 30.66 -11.84
CA GLY A 258 1.43 30.46 -12.70
C GLY A 258 1.32 31.02 -14.13
N LYS A 259 0.15 31.56 -14.50
CA LYS A 259 -0.15 32.16 -15.83
C LYS A 259 0.14 31.21 -17.01
N ARG A 260 0.04 29.89 -16.81
CA ARG A 260 0.29 28.82 -17.80
C ARG A 260 1.69 28.86 -18.44
N SER A 261 2.67 29.46 -17.78
CA SER A 261 4.03 29.57 -18.32
C SER A 261 4.86 28.35 -17.95
N LYS A 262 5.21 27.53 -18.95
CA LYS A 262 6.09 26.35 -18.77
C LYS A 262 7.40 26.69 -18.07
N LYS A 263 8.00 27.85 -18.38
CA LYS A 263 9.23 28.32 -17.72
C LYS A 263 8.99 28.70 -16.27
N ALA A 264 7.83 29.27 -15.95
CA ALA A 264 7.48 29.64 -14.58
C ALA A 264 7.19 28.43 -13.69
N ARG A 265 6.84 27.26 -14.27
CA ARG A 265 6.62 26.01 -13.51
C ARG A 265 7.82 25.63 -12.65
N LEU A 266 9.04 25.91 -13.11
CA LEU A 266 10.26 25.66 -12.34
C LEU A 266 10.34 26.43 -11.02
N ALA A 267 9.55 27.51 -10.86
CA ALA A 267 9.54 28.31 -9.64
C ALA A 267 8.54 27.81 -8.58
N TRP A 268 7.64 26.88 -8.92
CA TRP A 268 6.59 26.44 -8.00
C TRP A 268 6.35 24.93 -7.97
N LEU A 269 6.70 24.20 -9.04
CA LEU A 269 6.54 22.75 -9.08
C LEU A 269 7.49 22.09 -8.07
N GLY A 270 6.92 21.48 -7.03
CA GLY A 270 7.69 20.90 -5.92
C GLY A 270 8.20 21.90 -4.88
N TYR A 271 7.79 23.17 -4.94
CA TYR A 271 8.23 24.22 -4.00
C TYR A 271 7.10 24.71 -3.10
N LEU A 272 7.46 25.60 -2.17
CA LEU A 272 6.57 26.13 -1.13
C LEU A 272 5.20 26.63 -1.64
N PRO A 273 5.08 27.38 -2.76
CA PRO A 273 3.77 27.89 -3.19
C PRO A 273 2.76 26.78 -3.49
N LEU A 274 3.19 25.73 -4.21
CA LEU A 274 2.34 24.59 -4.51
C LEU A 274 2.11 23.71 -3.28
N ALA A 275 3.13 23.50 -2.45
CA ALA A 275 2.99 22.77 -1.20
C ALA A 275 1.97 23.44 -0.26
N HIS A 276 1.93 24.77 -0.24
CA HIS A 276 0.91 25.50 0.52
C HIS A 276 -0.49 25.31 -0.08
N ALA A 277 -0.63 25.29 -1.41
CA ALA A 277 -1.90 24.96 -2.05
C ALA A 277 -2.39 23.54 -1.70
N HIS A 278 -1.50 22.54 -1.67
CA HIS A 278 -1.85 21.20 -1.18
C HIS A 278 -2.38 21.24 0.26
N MET A 279 -1.70 21.97 1.15
CA MET A 279 -2.12 22.11 2.55
C MET A 279 -3.49 22.78 2.69
N LEU A 280 -3.77 23.83 1.91
CA LEU A 280 -5.07 24.51 1.93
C LEU A 280 -6.21 23.57 1.51
N TYR A 281 -6.00 22.79 0.45
CA TYR A 281 -6.98 21.80 0.01
C TYR A 281 -7.21 20.70 1.05
N ILE A 282 -6.13 20.11 1.61
CA ILE A 282 -6.25 19.11 2.69
C ILE A 282 -7.00 19.69 3.89
N SER A 283 -6.66 20.92 4.31
CA SER A 283 -7.35 21.61 5.41
C SER A 283 -8.85 21.75 5.13
N GLN A 284 -9.23 22.09 3.90
CA GLN A 284 -10.63 22.20 3.50
C GLN A 284 -11.35 20.83 3.53
N CYS A 285 -10.68 19.76 3.08
CA CYS A 285 -11.22 18.39 3.15
C CYS A 285 -11.46 17.96 4.59
N LEU A 286 -10.49 18.19 5.48
CA LEU A 286 -10.62 17.90 6.91
C LEU A 286 -11.73 18.71 7.59
N GLN A 287 -11.94 19.96 7.17
CA GLN A 287 -13.05 20.79 7.68
C GLN A 287 -14.42 20.36 7.16
N ARG A 288 -14.50 19.77 5.96
CA ARG A 288 -15.75 19.25 5.39
C ARG A 288 -16.20 17.96 6.05
N SER A 289 -15.28 17.22 6.68
CA SER A 289 -15.61 16.02 7.42
C SER A 289 -14.42 15.54 8.26
N PRO A 290 -14.40 15.78 9.57
CA PRO A 290 -13.55 15.00 10.47
C PRO A 290 -14.18 13.64 10.79
N GLU A 291 -15.51 13.55 10.81
CA GLU A 291 -16.25 12.40 11.35
C GLU A 291 -16.92 11.57 10.25
N THR A 292 -17.68 12.17 9.33
CA THR A 292 -18.55 11.39 8.43
C THR A 292 -17.80 10.56 7.40
N GLU A 293 -16.79 11.10 6.71
CA GLU A 293 -16.01 10.38 5.69
C GLU A 293 -15.08 9.34 6.33
N CYS A 294 -14.43 9.68 7.44
CA CYS A 294 -13.58 8.76 8.18
C CYS A 294 -14.41 7.60 8.76
N LEU A 295 -15.58 7.91 9.32
CA LEU A 295 -16.53 6.89 9.79
C LEU A 295 -17.13 6.12 8.61
N TYR A 296 -17.42 6.76 7.47
CA TYR A 296 -17.96 6.08 6.30
C TYR A 296 -16.96 5.09 5.70
N ILE A 297 -15.69 5.47 5.58
CA ILE A 297 -14.62 4.55 5.12
C ILE A 297 -14.43 3.43 6.13
N LEU A 298 -14.41 3.74 7.42
CA LEU A 298 -14.33 2.73 8.48
C LEU A 298 -15.53 1.78 8.42
N GLU A 299 -16.75 2.29 8.27
CA GLU A 299 -17.98 1.51 8.17
C GLU A 299 -18.02 0.68 6.88
N GLU A 300 -17.49 1.19 5.77
CA GLU A 300 -17.29 0.42 4.54
C GLU A 300 -16.34 -0.75 4.78
N GLU A 301 -15.17 -0.51 5.37
CA GLU A 301 -14.20 -1.57 5.67
C GLU A 301 -14.70 -2.57 6.72
N MET A 302 -15.49 -2.10 7.69
CA MET A 302 -16.05 -2.95 8.75
C MET A 302 -17.20 -3.81 8.22
N PHE A 303 -18.08 -3.26 7.39
CA PHE A 303 -19.36 -3.91 7.09
C PHE A 303 -19.52 -4.37 5.65
N GLU A 304 -18.49 -4.22 4.81
CA GLU A 304 -18.54 -4.74 3.46
C GLU A 304 -18.51 -6.27 3.38
N VAL A 305 -19.35 -6.81 2.50
CA VAL A 305 -19.43 -8.23 2.16
C VAL A 305 -18.89 -8.40 0.73
N LEU A 306 -17.63 -8.02 0.54
CA LEU A 306 -16.97 -8.07 -0.76
C LEU A 306 -15.81 -9.07 -0.79
N THR A 307 -15.44 -9.53 -2.00
CA THR A 307 -14.30 -10.45 -2.18
C THR A 307 -12.99 -9.93 -1.54
N ARG A 308 -12.81 -8.60 -1.47
CA ARG A 308 -11.62 -7.98 -0.87
C ARG A 308 -11.56 -8.11 0.67
N ALA A 309 -12.71 -8.12 1.35
CA ALA A 309 -12.78 -8.33 2.79
C ALA A 309 -12.67 -9.82 3.18
N GLY A 310 -12.86 -10.72 2.21
CA GLY A 310 -12.74 -12.16 2.42
C GLY A 310 -13.68 -12.69 3.50
N LYS A 311 -13.22 -13.67 4.29
CA LYS A 311 -14.02 -14.28 5.37
C LYS A 311 -14.44 -13.26 6.42
N ALA A 312 -13.59 -12.28 6.73
CA ALA A 312 -13.86 -11.28 7.76
C ALA A 312 -15.08 -10.41 7.43
N GLY A 313 -15.32 -10.13 6.14
CA GLY A 313 -16.49 -9.38 5.68
C GLY A 313 -17.79 -10.18 5.68
N PHE A 314 -17.76 -11.50 5.89
CA PHE A 314 -18.94 -12.36 5.79
C PHE A 314 -19.71 -12.46 7.11
N PHE A 315 -20.33 -11.35 7.51
CA PHE A 315 -21.24 -11.30 8.66
C PHE A 315 -20.63 -11.75 10.01
N GLN A 316 -19.33 -11.56 10.21
CA GLN A 316 -18.58 -12.17 11.33
C GLN A 316 -18.69 -11.40 12.66
N TRP A 317 -19.02 -10.11 12.64
CA TRP A 317 -19.05 -9.28 13.85
C TRP A 317 -19.98 -9.84 14.94
N GLY A 318 -19.37 -10.23 16.06
CA GLY A 318 -20.09 -10.68 17.27
C GLY A 318 -20.29 -12.20 17.38
N LEU A 319 -19.96 -13.00 16.36
CA LEU A 319 -20.20 -14.45 16.37
C LEU A 319 -19.46 -15.19 17.50
N ASP A 320 -18.28 -14.71 17.91
CA ASP A 320 -17.50 -15.32 18.99
C ASP A 320 -17.67 -14.61 20.35
N ALA A 321 -18.42 -13.50 20.40
CA ALA A 321 -18.47 -12.63 21.58
C ALA A 321 -19.88 -12.51 22.17
N GLY A 322 -20.91 -12.42 21.34
CA GLY A 322 -22.28 -12.18 21.79
C GLY A 322 -23.03 -11.15 20.96
N HIS A 323 -24.28 -10.91 21.35
CA HIS A 323 -25.11 -9.87 20.72
C HIS A 323 -24.54 -8.47 20.93
N HIS A 324 -24.64 -7.62 19.90
CA HIS A 324 -24.32 -6.20 19.98
C HIS A 324 -25.33 -5.45 20.86
N GLN A 325 -24.98 -4.24 21.26
CA GLN A 325 -25.76 -3.42 22.19
C GLN A 325 -27.25 -3.37 21.82
N ASP A 326 -28.13 -3.67 22.78
CA ASP A 326 -29.59 -3.66 22.63
C ASP A 326 -30.14 -4.56 21.50
N GLY A 327 -29.37 -5.59 21.11
CA GLY A 327 -29.72 -6.46 19.99
C GLY A 327 -29.57 -5.77 18.63
N TRP A 328 -28.72 -4.74 18.54
CA TRP A 328 -28.46 -4.02 17.30
C TRP A 328 -27.89 -4.94 16.22
N ASP A 329 -28.57 -5.01 15.08
CA ASP A 329 -28.05 -5.66 13.89
C ASP A 329 -27.16 -4.68 13.11
N VAL A 330 -25.85 -4.92 13.18
CA VAL A 330 -24.82 -4.09 12.54
C VAL A 330 -24.89 -4.11 11.00
N TYR A 331 -25.59 -5.09 10.41
CA TYR A 331 -25.77 -5.18 8.96
C TYR A 331 -27.14 -4.66 8.50
N ALA A 332 -28.01 -4.25 9.42
CA ALA A 332 -29.29 -3.65 9.08
C ALA A 332 -29.10 -2.23 8.52
N ASN A 333 -29.79 -1.93 7.42
CA ASN A 333 -29.82 -0.61 6.76
C ASN A 333 -28.47 -0.13 6.19
N LEU A 334 -27.54 -1.05 5.89
CA LEU A 334 -26.31 -0.69 5.21
C LEU A 334 -26.56 -0.22 3.77
N PRO A 335 -25.68 0.65 3.23
CA PRO A 335 -25.74 1.03 1.82
C PRO A 335 -25.62 -0.20 0.90
N PRO A 336 -26.42 -0.29 -0.18
CA PRO A 336 -26.40 -1.46 -1.07
C PRO A 336 -25.02 -1.79 -1.65
N GLN A 337 -24.16 -0.77 -1.82
CA GLN A 337 -22.82 -0.94 -2.36
C GLN A 337 -21.88 -1.73 -1.44
N PHE A 338 -22.15 -1.81 -0.13
CA PHE A 338 -21.33 -2.58 0.82
C PHE A 338 -21.55 -4.08 0.64
N ASN A 339 -22.65 -4.52 0.02
CA ASN A 339 -22.91 -5.92 -0.25
C ASN A 339 -23.32 -6.13 -1.71
N GLN A 340 -22.34 -6.41 -2.56
CA GLN A 340 -22.55 -6.74 -3.98
C GLN A 340 -22.71 -8.25 -4.23
N ALA A 341 -22.87 -9.05 -3.16
CA ALA A 341 -23.03 -10.50 -3.22
C ALA A 341 -21.93 -11.23 -4.04
N ASN A 342 -20.73 -10.65 -4.13
CA ASN A 342 -19.62 -11.19 -4.91
C ASN A 342 -18.69 -12.08 -4.05
N TYR A 343 -18.80 -12.02 -2.73
CA TYR A 343 -18.21 -13.00 -1.83
C TYR A 343 -19.23 -14.08 -1.47
N LYS A 344 -18.86 -15.34 -1.64
CA LYS A 344 -19.65 -16.51 -1.24
C LYS A 344 -18.96 -17.17 -0.05
N GLY A 345 -19.39 -16.86 1.16
CA GLY A 345 -18.95 -17.57 2.37
C GLY A 345 -19.65 -18.92 2.51
N ASN A 346 -19.24 -19.71 3.51
CA ASN A 346 -19.92 -20.94 3.90
C ASN A 346 -20.87 -20.65 5.07
N ASP A 347 -22.03 -21.31 5.11
CA ASP A 347 -22.98 -21.15 6.22
C ASP A 347 -22.37 -21.59 7.56
N GLU A 348 -21.41 -22.53 7.55
CA GLU A 348 -20.61 -22.92 8.72
C GLU A 348 -19.81 -21.75 9.31
N ASP A 349 -19.46 -20.75 8.50
CA ASP A 349 -18.74 -19.56 8.97
C ASP A 349 -19.65 -18.62 9.78
N LEU A 350 -20.97 -18.84 9.79
CA LEU A 350 -21.96 -18.02 10.49
C LEU A 350 -22.39 -18.63 11.84
N GLU A 351 -21.84 -19.78 12.22
CA GLU A 351 -22.14 -20.40 13.50
C GLU A 351 -21.51 -19.63 14.66
N PRO A 352 -22.26 -19.34 15.74
CA PRO A 352 -21.69 -18.71 16.92
C PRO A 352 -20.60 -19.58 17.56
N GLY A 353 -19.53 -18.93 18.01
CA GLY A 353 -18.45 -19.59 18.72
C GLY A 353 -18.86 -20.10 20.11
N PRO A 354 -18.03 -20.95 20.74
CA PRO A 354 -18.35 -21.57 22.03
C PRO A 354 -18.49 -20.56 23.18
N ASP A 355 -17.96 -19.35 23.01
CA ASP A 355 -17.95 -18.28 24.01
C ASP A 355 -19.03 -17.20 23.74
N PHE A 356 -19.98 -17.44 22.83
CA PHE A 356 -21.02 -16.47 22.50
C PHE A 356 -21.94 -16.14 23.68
N ILE A 357 -22.09 -14.85 24.00
CA ILE A 357 -22.93 -14.36 25.09
C ILE A 357 -24.29 -13.89 24.56
N GLU A 358 -25.36 -14.57 24.96
CA GLU A 358 -26.74 -14.18 24.64
C GLU A 358 -27.17 -12.95 25.47
N TYR A 359 -27.55 -11.86 24.79
CA TYR A 359 -28.15 -10.69 25.41
C TYR A 359 -29.56 -11.01 25.91
N VAL A 360 -29.75 -10.90 27.22
CA VAL A 360 -31.07 -10.95 27.86
C VAL A 360 -31.47 -9.52 28.21
N PRO A 361 -32.46 -8.91 27.51
CA PRO A 361 -32.89 -7.56 27.83
C PRO A 361 -33.39 -7.48 29.28
N PRO A 362 -33.07 -6.40 30.03
CA PRO A 362 -33.63 -6.20 31.35
C PRO A 362 -35.16 -6.22 31.28
N ILE A 363 -35.81 -7.02 32.12
CA ILE A 363 -37.27 -7.04 32.25
C ILE A 363 -37.71 -5.60 32.53
N GLN A 364 -38.34 -4.94 31.57
CA GLN A 364 -38.93 -3.63 31.78
C GLN A 364 -39.95 -3.77 32.90
N ALA A 365 -39.71 -3.11 34.03
CA ALA A 365 -40.71 -2.96 35.07
C ALA A 365 -41.94 -2.34 34.41
N VAL A 366 -43.03 -3.12 34.32
CA VAL A 366 -44.29 -2.66 33.73
C VAL A 366 -44.68 -1.37 34.43
N ASN A 367 -44.65 -0.27 33.67
CA ASN A 367 -45.14 1.03 34.10
C ASN A 367 -46.58 0.84 34.59
N ARG A 368 -46.77 0.87 35.92
CA ARG A 368 -48.06 0.66 36.58
C ARG A 368 -48.95 1.89 36.54
N GLU A 369 -48.63 2.87 35.70
CA GLU A 369 -49.41 4.08 35.49
C GLU A 369 -49.75 4.19 34.00
N LEU A 370 -50.86 3.57 33.62
CA LEU A 370 -51.88 4.06 32.67
C LEU A 370 -52.93 2.94 32.42
N ILE A 371 -53.44 2.31 33.48
CA ILE A 371 -54.79 1.74 33.40
C ILE A 371 -55.73 2.94 33.43
N GLN A 372 -56.09 3.44 32.23
CA GLN A 372 -57.20 4.36 32.07
C GLN A 372 -58.44 3.71 32.70
N LYS A 373 -58.89 4.26 33.84
CA LYS A 373 -60.20 3.89 34.40
C LYS A 373 -61.25 4.08 33.29
N PRO A 374 -62.04 3.06 32.94
CA PRO A 374 -63.00 3.19 31.86
C PRO A 374 -64.00 4.31 32.16
N ARG A 375 -64.18 5.22 31.21
CA ARG A 375 -65.17 6.30 31.31
C ARG A 375 -66.57 5.70 31.50
N PRO A 376 -67.41 6.26 32.39
CA PRO A 376 -68.77 5.77 32.61
C PRO A 376 -69.58 5.82 31.31
N ARG A 377 -70.33 4.75 31.02
CA ARG A 377 -71.19 4.67 29.83
C ARG A 377 -72.32 5.72 29.91
N PRO A 378 -72.65 6.41 28.81
CA PRO A 378 -73.80 7.31 28.75
C PRO A 378 -75.11 6.55 29.05
N ARG A 379 -75.93 7.07 29.97
CA ARG A 379 -77.27 6.52 30.26
C ARG A 379 -78.24 6.86 29.11
N PRO A 380 -79.12 5.93 28.69
CA PRO A 380 -80.14 6.22 27.68
C PRO A 380 -81.14 7.25 28.19
N ILE A 381 -81.40 8.29 27.40
CA ILE A 381 -82.49 9.24 27.60
C ILE A 381 -83.82 8.51 27.32
N LYS A 382 -84.69 8.38 28.33
CA LYS A 382 -86.13 8.17 28.11
C LYS A 382 -86.84 9.50 28.31
N LYS A 383 -87.55 9.94 27.27
CA LYS A 383 -88.40 11.13 27.27
C LYS A 383 -89.73 10.87 28.00
N ALA A 384 -90.20 11.97 28.62
CA ALA A 384 -91.58 12.39 28.87
C ALA A 384 -92.43 11.66 29.92
N ALA A 385 -92.88 12.41 30.94
CA ALA A 385 -94.28 12.83 31.11
C ALA A 385 -94.36 13.77 32.34
N VAL A 386 -94.67 15.06 32.15
CA VAL A 386 -95.99 15.69 32.37
C VAL A 386 -95.97 16.53 33.65
N ASN A 387 -96.14 17.84 33.46
CA ASN A 387 -96.42 18.84 34.47
C ASN A 387 -97.72 18.52 35.21
N LYS A 388 -97.73 18.76 36.52
CA LYS A 388 -98.88 19.32 37.23
C LYS A 388 -98.37 20.23 38.35
N GLU A 389 -98.65 21.52 38.22
CA GLU A 389 -98.84 22.43 39.35
C GLU A 389 -99.97 21.89 40.26
N PRO A 390 -100.02 22.30 41.52
CA PRO A 390 -100.88 23.45 41.81
C PRO A 390 -100.34 24.41 42.89
N ASP A 391 -100.87 25.62 42.81
CA ASP A 391 -100.86 26.69 43.80
C ASP A 391 -101.40 26.31 45.19
N MET A 392 -101.06 27.21 46.14
CA MET A 392 -101.66 27.55 47.44
C MET A 392 -101.28 26.62 48.61
N ASP A 393 -100.82 27.13 49.76
CA ASP A 393 -101.16 28.39 50.45
C ASP A 393 -99.99 29.33 50.79
#